data_AF-A0A370DY07-F1
#
_entry.id   AF-A0A370DY07-F1
#
_cell.length_a   1.000
_cell.length_b   1.000
_cell.length_c   1.000
_cell.angle_alpha   90.00
_cell.angle_beta   90.00
_cell.angle_gamma   90.00
#
_symmetry.space_group_name_H-M   'P 1'
#
loop_
_entity.id
_entity.type
_entity.pdbx_description
1 polymer ?
#
loop_
_entity_poly.entity_id
_entity_poly.type
_entity_poly.pdbx_seq_one_letter_code
_entity_poly.pdbx_strand_id
1 'polypeptide(L)'
;MIENVFRAAVIEYLGSDGAPGKDFMAWVHDFDLQDSFTQRLEIRVLVSRQVMDNIIRQTQTIYDAMVTAKQARMDFYTALQSVSAQTALGQDVTVDATLGEQGFLPKWVSALPYRSEVLGLKPRALAEMSETDKHLFEARLKSKLKSYQDIFNNSGRWIELDEGGDDLQKVTALPLTLLP
;
A
#
# COMPACT_ATOMS: atom_id res chain seq x y z
N MET A 1 -47.80 9.05 -2.04
CA MET A 1 -47.71 7.64 -2.45
C MET A 1 -46.22 7.31 -2.54
N ILE A 2 -45.73 6.55 -1.55
CA ILE A 2 -44.41 5.92 -1.39
C ILE A 2 -43.18 6.85 -1.34
N GLU A 3 -42.91 7.32 -0.12
CA GLU A 3 -41.64 7.91 0.32
C GLU A 3 -40.63 6.75 0.51
N ASN A 4 -39.91 6.40 -0.55
CA ASN A 4 -38.84 5.40 -0.48
C ASN A 4 -37.61 6.04 0.17
N VAL A 5 -37.51 5.86 1.49
CA VAL A 5 -36.29 6.13 2.26
C VAL A 5 -35.23 5.11 1.85
N PHE A 6 -34.48 5.39 0.79
CA PHE A 6 -33.28 4.65 0.46
C PHE A 6 -32.24 4.91 1.55
N ARG A 7 -32.02 3.91 2.41
CA ARG A 7 -31.00 3.98 3.46
C ARG A 7 -29.65 3.57 2.88
N ALA A 8 -28.63 4.42 3.06
CA ALA A 8 -27.25 4.13 2.63
C ALA A 8 -26.58 2.99 3.43
N ALA A 9 -27.16 2.63 4.57
CA ALA A 9 -26.80 1.44 5.33
C ALA A 9 -28.04 0.83 6.00
N VAL A 10 -28.16 -0.49 5.93
CA VAL A 10 -29.13 -1.28 6.71
C VAL A 10 -28.36 -2.00 7.80
N ILE A 11 -28.67 -1.68 9.06
CA ILE A 11 -28.13 -2.37 10.23
C ILE A 11 -29.20 -3.35 10.67
N GLU A 12 -28.93 -4.65 10.54
CA GLU A 12 -29.83 -5.68 11.07
C GLU A 12 -29.39 -6.01 12.50
N TYR A 13 -30.25 -5.69 13.45
CA TYR A 13 -30.00 -5.90 14.87
C TYR A 13 -30.62 -7.21 15.33
N LEU A 14 -29.78 -8.21 15.59
CA LEU A 14 -30.16 -9.46 16.26
C LEU A 14 -29.87 -9.34 17.75
N GLY A 15 -30.66 -8.54 18.49
CA GLY A 15 -30.55 -8.45 19.94
C GLY A 15 -31.91 -8.30 20.62
N SER A 16 -32.10 -8.95 21.75
CA SER A 16 -33.41 -9.11 22.38
C SER A 16 -33.85 -7.94 23.27
N ASP A 17 -32.98 -7.02 23.71
CA ASP A 17 -33.33 -6.10 24.81
C ASP A 17 -32.66 -4.71 24.73
N GLY A 18 -32.65 -4.08 23.55
CA GLY A 18 -32.36 -2.63 23.41
C GLY A 18 -30.92 -2.16 23.71
N ALA A 19 -30.00 -3.04 24.10
CA ALA A 19 -28.58 -2.72 24.21
C ALA A 19 -27.82 -3.25 22.98
N PRO A 20 -27.15 -2.41 22.18
CA PRO A 20 -26.45 -2.87 20.99
C PRO A 20 -25.43 -3.95 21.37
N GLY A 21 -25.54 -5.13 20.76
CA GLY A 21 -24.53 -6.16 20.86
C GLY A 21 -23.19 -5.64 20.36
N LYS A 22 -22.08 -6.16 20.90
CA LYS A 22 -20.72 -5.76 20.51
C LYS A 22 -20.46 -5.92 19.00
N ASP A 23 -21.24 -6.78 18.35
CA ASP A 23 -21.14 -7.09 16.94
C ASP A 23 -22.47 -6.76 16.23
N PHE A 24 -22.40 -5.97 15.16
CA PHE A 24 -23.53 -5.72 14.26
C PHE A 24 -23.10 -5.99 12.81
N MET A 25 -24.06 -6.45 12.01
CA MET A 25 -23.88 -6.65 10.58
C MET A 25 -24.56 -5.50 9.84
N ALA A 26 -23.82 -4.86 8.93
CA ALA A 26 -24.35 -3.79 8.09
C ALA A 26 -23.94 -4.00 6.64
N TRP A 27 -24.84 -3.64 5.73
CA TRP A 27 -24.59 -3.59 4.29
C TRP A 27 -24.46 -2.14 3.86
N VAL A 28 -23.45 -1.83 3.06
CA VAL A 28 -23.20 -0.48 2.52
C VAL A 28 -22.96 -0.58 1.01
N HIS A 29 -23.51 0.38 0.26
CA HIS A 29 -23.20 0.54 -1.16
C HIS A 29 -21.92 1.34 -1.33
N ASP A 30 -21.08 0.95 -2.31
CA ASP A 30 -19.82 1.61 -2.60
C ASP A 30 -19.96 2.82 -3.54
N PHE A 31 -21.13 3.00 -4.15
CA PHE A 31 -21.49 4.11 -5.04
C PHE A 31 -22.53 5.05 -4.43
N ASP A 32 -22.61 6.27 -4.97
CA ASP A 32 -23.63 7.25 -4.65
C ASP A 32 -25.01 6.74 -5.12
N LEU A 33 -25.99 6.71 -4.22
CA LEU A 33 -27.35 6.26 -4.56
C LEU A 33 -28.07 7.25 -5.49
N GLN A 34 -27.62 8.50 -5.58
CA GLN A 34 -28.14 9.49 -6.53
C GLN A 34 -27.38 9.50 -7.86
N ASP A 35 -26.11 9.05 -7.85
CA ASP A 35 -25.25 8.95 -9.02
C ASP A 35 -24.40 7.68 -8.97
N SER A 36 -24.92 6.60 -9.56
CA SER A 36 -24.26 5.29 -9.53
C SER A 36 -22.91 5.24 -10.26
N PHE A 37 -22.52 6.29 -10.98
CA PHE A 37 -21.18 6.39 -11.58
C PHE A 37 -20.14 6.96 -10.62
N THR A 38 -20.55 7.54 -9.50
CA THR A 38 -19.66 8.12 -8.49
C THR A 38 -19.43 7.13 -7.36
N GLN A 39 -18.20 6.62 -7.24
CA GLN A 39 -17.79 5.81 -6.09
C GLN A 39 -17.62 6.71 -4.85
N ARG A 40 -18.34 6.41 -3.77
CA ARG A 40 -18.37 7.21 -2.53
C ARG A 40 -17.75 6.51 -1.33
N LEU A 41 -17.60 5.19 -1.39
CA LEU A 41 -16.93 4.41 -0.37
C LEU A 41 -15.49 4.09 -0.80
N GLU A 42 -14.53 4.41 0.06
CA GLU A 42 -13.13 4.08 -0.18
C GLU A 42 -12.56 3.32 1.02
N ILE A 43 -11.97 2.16 0.74
CA ILE A 43 -11.26 1.36 1.75
C ILE A 43 -9.87 1.96 1.95
N ARG A 44 -9.51 2.23 3.20
CA ARG A 44 -8.21 2.76 3.59
C ARG A 44 -7.59 1.91 4.70
N VAL A 45 -6.28 1.79 4.68
CA VAL A 45 -5.49 1.10 5.70
C VAL A 45 -4.83 2.14 6.59
N LEU A 46 -4.94 1.96 7.90
CA LEU A 46 -4.19 2.78 8.85
C LEU A 46 -2.76 2.27 8.93
N VAL A 47 -1.81 3.16 8.64
CA VAL A 47 -0.38 2.86 8.64
C VAL A 47 0.31 3.82 9.60
N SER A 48 1.13 3.28 10.51
CA SER A 48 1.91 4.10 11.44
C SER A 48 3.05 4.81 10.72
N ARG A 49 3.55 5.89 11.32
CA ARG A 49 4.68 6.66 10.77
C ARG A 49 5.93 5.79 10.61
N GLN A 50 6.20 4.90 11.56
CA GLN A 50 7.27 3.90 11.46
C GLN A 50 7.10 2.97 10.25
N VAL A 51 5.88 2.47 10.01
CA VAL A 51 5.62 1.57 8.88
C VAL A 51 5.72 2.32 7.55
N MET A 52 5.24 3.56 7.49
CA MET A 52 5.31 4.40 6.30
C MET A 52 6.76 4.72 5.91
N ASP A 53 7.60 5.05 6.89
CA ASP A 53 9.05 5.26 6.71
C ASP A 53 9.74 4.00 6.17
N ASN A 54 9.35 2.80 6.65
CA ASN A 54 9.83 1.54 6.09
C ASN A 54 9.41 1.33 4.63
N ILE A 55 8.13 1.58 4.30
CA ILE A 55 7.64 1.50 2.92
C ILE A 55 8.43 2.44 2.00
N ILE A 56 8.71 3.67 2.44
CA ILE A 56 9.51 4.64 1.69
C ILE A 56 10.92 4.10 1.43
N ARG A 57 11.61 3.63 2.46
CA ARG A 57 12.97 3.08 2.31
C ARG A 57 13.01 1.88 1.37
N GLN A 58 12.09 0.93 1.52
CA GLN A 58 12.05 -0.27 0.68
C GLN A 58 11.75 0.09 -0.79
N THR A 59 10.80 1.00 -1.01
CA THR A 59 10.47 1.50 -2.35
C THR A 59 11.66 2.25 -2.98
N GLN A 60 12.37 3.05 -2.18
CA GLN A 60 13.59 3.74 -2.60
C GLN A 60 14.69 2.76 -3.00
N THR A 61 14.94 1.72 -2.20
CA THR A 61 15.92 0.66 -2.52
C THR A 61 15.63 0.00 -3.87
N ILE A 62 14.36 -0.34 -4.15
CA ILE A 62 13.96 -0.94 -5.44
C ILE A 62 14.18 0.06 -6.59
N TYR A 63 13.81 1.32 -6.39
CA TYR A 63 14.01 2.37 -7.40
C TYR A 63 15.49 2.61 -7.70
N ASP A 64 16.33 2.69 -6.67
CA ASP A 64 17.77 2.89 -6.82
C ASP A 64 18.44 1.70 -7.51
N ALA A 65 17.96 0.47 -7.24
CA ALA A 65 18.39 -0.72 -7.95
C ALA A 65 18.04 -0.66 -9.44
N MET A 66 16.85 -0.17 -9.82
CA MET A 66 16.47 0.04 -11.22
C MET A 66 17.35 1.07 -11.91
N VAL A 67 17.59 2.21 -11.24
CA VAL A 67 18.46 3.28 -11.78
C VAL A 67 19.89 2.76 -11.96
N THR A 68 20.40 2.02 -10.97
CA THR A 68 21.74 1.42 -11.02
C THR A 68 21.87 0.41 -12.15
N ALA A 69 20.88 -0.50 -12.30
CA ALA A 69 20.86 -1.48 -13.38
C ALA A 69 20.98 -0.82 -14.76
N LYS A 70 20.21 0.26 -14.98
CA LYS A 70 20.21 1.04 -16.23
C LYS A 70 21.53 1.77 -16.47
N GLN A 71 22.07 2.44 -15.46
CA GLN A 71 23.31 3.21 -15.58
C GLN A 71 24.53 2.32 -15.79
N ALA A 72 24.62 1.23 -15.02
CA ALA A 72 25.72 0.27 -15.10
C ALA A 72 25.54 -0.78 -16.22
N ARG A 73 24.40 -0.77 -16.92
CA ARG A 73 24.04 -1.74 -17.98
C ARG A 73 24.17 -3.19 -17.48
N MET A 74 23.63 -3.44 -16.30
CA MET A 74 23.69 -4.75 -15.63
C MET A 74 22.28 -5.26 -15.30
N ASP A 75 22.19 -6.54 -14.97
CA ASP A 75 20.93 -7.15 -14.58
C ASP A 75 20.37 -6.54 -13.29
N PHE A 76 19.05 -6.31 -13.28
CA PHE A 76 18.34 -5.75 -12.12
C PHE A 76 18.57 -6.55 -10.85
N TYR A 77 18.62 -7.88 -10.94
CA TYR A 77 18.91 -8.75 -9.80
C TYR A 77 20.25 -8.40 -9.14
N THR A 78 21.31 -8.28 -9.94
CA THR A 78 22.66 -7.96 -9.45
C THR A 78 22.71 -6.54 -8.89
N ALA A 79 22.00 -5.59 -9.51
CA ALA A 79 21.87 -4.24 -8.99
C ALA A 79 21.09 -4.21 -7.66
N LEU A 80 19.99 -4.95 -7.55
CA LEU A 80 19.18 -5.07 -6.35
C LEU A 80 19.97 -5.70 -5.20
N GLN A 81 20.73 -6.77 -5.46
CA GLN A 81 21.66 -7.33 -4.48
C GLN A 81 22.68 -6.29 -4.00
N SER A 82 23.28 -5.55 -4.92
CA SER A 82 24.29 -4.54 -4.59
C SER A 82 23.71 -3.40 -3.74
N VAL A 83 22.54 -2.87 -4.11
CA VAL A 83 21.89 -1.77 -3.38
C VAL A 83 21.35 -2.27 -2.04
N SER A 84 20.69 -3.43 -1.99
CA SER A 84 20.19 -4.01 -0.74
C SER A 84 21.30 -4.30 0.26
N ALA A 85 22.48 -4.75 -0.19
CA ALA A 85 23.64 -4.97 0.67
C ALA A 85 24.24 -3.65 1.22
N GLN A 86 24.12 -2.55 0.48
CA GLN A 86 24.54 -1.23 0.95
C GLN A 86 23.53 -0.62 1.94
N THR A 87 22.27 -1.03 1.85
CA THR A 87 21.23 -0.60 2.79
C THR A 87 21.25 -1.46 4.06
N ALA A 88 20.84 -0.91 5.19
CA ALA A 88 20.73 -1.67 6.46
C ALA A 88 19.64 -2.76 6.45
N LEU A 89 19.03 -3.05 5.28
CA LEU A 89 17.98 -4.06 5.14
C LEU A 89 18.53 -5.48 5.15
N GLY A 90 19.77 -5.72 4.70
CA GLY A 90 20.45 -7.03 4.79
C GLY A 90 19.68 -8.20 4.18
N GLN A 91 18.88 -7.94 3.14
CA GLN A 91 17.97 -8.93 2.55
C GLN A 91 18.71 -9.87 1.59
N ASP A 92 18.42 -11.17 1.73
CA ASP A 92 18.84 -12.18 0.76
C ASP A 92 17.90 -12.11 -0.46
N VAL A 93 18.48 -11.79 -1.62
CA VAL A 93 17.74 -11.58 -2.86
C VAL A 93 17.98 -12.79 -3.75
N THR A 94 16.90 -13.32 -4.33
CA THR A 94 16.87 -14.42 -5.29
C THR A 94 16.16 -13.97 -6.58
N VAL A 95 16.50 -14.62 -7.70
CA VAL A 95 15.91 -14.27 -9.01
C VAL A 95 14.44 -14.70 -9.18
N ASP A 96 14.00 -15.69 -8.41
CA ASP A 96 12.75 -16.42 -8.60
C ASP A 96 11.63 -16.06 -7.62
N ALA A 97 11.99 -15.47 -6.47
CA ALA A 97 11.03 -14.97 -5.51
C ALA A 97 10.56 -13.57 -5.91
N THR A 98 9.33 -13.25 -5.54
CA THR A 98 8.76 -11.91 -5.67
C THR A 98 9.43 -10.96 -4.68
N LEU A 99 9.44 -9.65 -4.95
CA LEU A 99 9.98 -8.67 -4.00
C LEU A 99 9.23 -8.72 -2.66
N GLY A 100 7.92 -9.01 -2.66
CA GLY A 100 7.16 -9.20 -1.42
C GLY A 100 7.64 -10.40 -0.58
N GLU A 101 7.95 -11.54 -1.21
CA GLU A 101 8.45 -12.75 -0.52
C GLU A 101 9.85 -12.54 0.09
N GLN A 102 10.64 -11.65 -0.49
CA GLN A 102 12.03 -11.38 -0.10
C GLN A 102 12.15 -10.35 1.04
N GLY A 103 11.01 -9.89 1.58
CA GLY A 103 10.98 -9.00 2.73
C GLY A 103 11.02 -7.52 2.37
N PHE A 104 10.89 -7.14 1.09
CA PHE A 104 10.73 -5.73 0.68
C PHE A 104 9.35 -5.16 1.07
N LEU A 105 8.66 -5.79 2.03
CA LEU A 105 7.41 -5.36 2.64
C LEU A 105 7.29 -5.63 4.12
N PRO A 106 6.42 -4.86 4.81
CA PRO A 106 5.75 -5.34 6.00
C PRO A 106 4.86 -6.57 5.71
N LYS A 107 5.00 -7.63 6.49
CA LYS A 107 4.26 -8.91 6.34
C LYS A 107 2.74 -8.76 6.29
N TRP A 108 2.18 -7.73 6.93
CA TRP A 108 0.74 -7.50 6.97
C TRP A 108 0.18 -7.10 5.58
N VAL A 109 0.99 -6.51 4.71
CA VAL A 109 0.54 -6.14 3.35
C VAL A 109 0.18 -7.40 2.55
N SER A 110 0.94 -8.49 2.72
CA SER A 110 0.69 -9.77 2.08
C SER A 110 -0.58 -10.49 2.57
N ALA A 111 -1.12 -10.08 3.73
CA ALA A 111 -2.38 -10.61 4.26
C ALA A 111 -3.62 -9.89 3.69
N LEU A 112 -3.43 -8.75 3.04
CA LEU A 112 -4.52 -8.04 2.38
C LEU A 112 -4.87 -8.72 1.05
N PRO A 113 -6.15 -8.76 0.64
CA PRO A 113 -6.56 -9.22 -0.70
C PRO A 113 -6.20 -8.19 -1.79
N TYR A 114 -5.01 -7.59 -1.69
CA TYR A 114 -4.47 -6.58 -2.59
C TYR A 114 -3.29 -7.17 -3.35
N ARG A 115 -3.30 -7.02 -4.68
CA ARG A 115 -2.18 -7.41 -5.53
C ARG A 115 -1.36 -6.19 -5.89
N SER A 116 -0.18 -6.11 -5.31
CA SER A 116 0.79 -5.11 -5.71
C SER A 116 1.52 -5.51 -6.99
N GLU A 117 1.59 -4.56 -7.92
CA GLU A 117 2.42 -4.67 -9.13
C GLU A 117 3.91 -4.67 -8.80
N VAL A 118 4.37 -3.79 -7.90
CA VAL A 118 5.79 -3.67 -7.54
C VAL A 118 6.24 -4.91 -6.78
N LEU A 119 5.39 -5.41 -5.89
CA LEU A 119 5.80 -6.45 -4.95
C LEU A 119 5.61 -7.85 -5.50
N GLY A 120 4.67 -8.02 -6.44
CA GLY A 120 4.54 -9.25 -7.22
C GLY A 120 5.64 -9.41 -8.28
N LEU A 121 6.46 -8.39 -8.51
CA LEU A 121 7.55 -8.45 -9.47
C LEU A 121 8.63 -9.43 -9.01
N LYS A 122 9.06 -10.30 -9.93
CA LYS A 122 10.24 -11.13 -9.78
C LYS A 122 11.41 -10.50 -10.53
N PRO A 123 12.65 -10.54 -10.03
CA PRO A 123 13.79 -10.02 -10.77
C PRO A 123 13.95 -10.66 -12.16
N ARG A 124 13.69 -11.97 -12.30
CA ARG A 124 13.65 -12.64 -13.61
C ARG A 124 12.58 -12.04 -14.53
N ALA A 125 11.36 -11.86 -14.03
CA ALA A 125 10.26 -11.33 -14.83
C ALA A 125 10.56 -9.92 -15.35
N LEU A 126 11.21 -9.06 -14.54
CA LEU A 126 11.64 -7.73 -14.97
C LEU A 126 12.69 -7.82 -16.08
N ALA A 127 13.63 -8.76 -16.02
CA ALA A 127 14.66 -8.93 -17.04
C ALA A 127 14.06 -9.28 -18.41
N GLU A 128 12.97 -10.04 -18.42
CA GLU A 128 12.22 -10.47 -19.61
C GLU A 128 11.28 -9.40 -20.18
N MET A 129 11.02 -8.32 -19.44
CA MET A 129 10.17 -7.22 -19.91
C MET A 129 10.81 -6.45 -21.08
N SER A 130 9.96 -5.86 -21.93
CA SER A 130 10.42 -4.91 -22.94
C SER A 130 10.99 -3.64 -22.27
N GLU A 131 11.86 -2.91 -22.97
CA GLU A 131 12.40 -1.64 -22.47
C GLU A 131 11.31 -0.60 -22.21
N THR A 132 10.23 -0.62 -23.00
CA THR A 132 9.06 0.24 -22.79
C THR A 132 8.35 -0.12 -21.48
N ASP A 133 8.13 -1.40 -21.21
CA ASP A 133 7.48 -1.85 -19.97
C ASP A 133 8.34 -1.55 -18.74
N LYS A 134 9.66 -1.75 -18.82
CA LYS A 134 10.61 -1.36 -17.76
C LYS A 134 10.54 0.14 -17.48
N HIS A 135 10.48 0.98 -18.50
CA HIS A 135 10.36 2.43 -18.34
C HIS A 135 9.02 2.84 -17.70
N LEU A 136 7.92 2.21 -18.12
CA LEU A 136 6.60 2.45 -17.51
C LEU A 136 6.58 2.04 -16.03
N PHE A 137 7.18 0.90 -15.71
CA PHE A 137 7.33 0.42 -14.34
C PHE A 137 8.19 1.38 -13.49
N GLU A 138 9.35 1.83 -14.02
CA GLU A 138 10.22 2.84 -13.38
C GLU A 138 9.44 4.12 -13.05
N ALA A 139 8.65 4.63 -14.00
CA ALA A 139 7.84 5.83 -13.81
C ALA A 139 6.74 5.66 -12.74
N ARG A 140 6.05 4.51 -12.73
CA ARG A 140 5.02 4.18 -11.71
C ARG A 140 5.65 4.09 -10.32
N LEU A 141 6.79 3.41 -10.21
CA LEU A 141 7.52 3.26 -8.95
C LEU A 141 7.94 4.62 -8.39
N LYS A 142 8.50 5.48 -9.25
CA LYS A 142 8.87 6.86 -8.90
C LYS A 142 7.67 7.70 -8.43
N SER A 143 6.53 7.56 -9.12
CA SER A 143 5.30 8.27 -8.76
C SER A 143 4.76 7.82 -7.39
N LYS A 144 4.76 6.51 -7.10
CA LYS A 144 4.39 5.96 -5.79
C LYS A 144 5.33 6.46 -4.69
N LEU A 145 6.64 6.37 -4.91
CA LEU A 145 7.65 6.85 -3.96
C LEU A 145 7.46 8.35 -3.63
N LYS A 146 7.24 9.18 -4.64
CA LYS A 146 6.94 10.60 -4.44
C LYS A 146 5.67 10.79 -3.61
N SER A 147 4.61 10.04 -3.93
CA SER A 147 3.36 10.10 -3.17
C SER A 147 3.56 9.73 -1.70
N TYR A 148 4.41 8.74 -1.42
CA TYR A 148 4.73 8.33 -0.05
C TYR A 148 5.49 9.42 0.71
N GLN A 149 6.50 10.02 0.08
CA GLN A 149 7.25 11.12 0.67
C GLN A 149 6.36 12.34 0.94
N ASP A 150 5.47 12.69 -0.01
CA ASP A 150 4.53 13.81 0.14
C ASP A 150 3.54 13.56 1.30
N ILE A 151 3.06 12.33 1.48
CA ILE A 151 2.23 11.93 2.63
C ILE A 151 3.03 12.01 3.93
N PHE A 152 4.24 11.46 3.95
CA PHE A 152 5.06 11.37 5.15
C PHE A 152 5.48 12.74 5.69
N ASN A 153 5.79 13.67 4.80
CA ASN A 153 6.20 15.03 5.14
C ASN A 153 5.02 15.95 5.52
N ASN A 154 3.78 15.54 5.26
CA ASN A 154 2.60 16.30 5.64
C ASN A 154 2.22 16.02 7.11
N SER A 155 2.69 16.87 8.02
CA SER A 155 2.43 16.75 9.46
C SER A 155 0.93 16.74 9.82
N GLY A 156 0.08 17.42 9.05
CA GLY A 156 -1.36 17.50 9.30
C GLY A 156 -2.14 16.22 8.98
N ARG A 157 -1.49 15.19 8.42
CA ARG A 157 -2.11 13.89 8.09
C ARG A 157 -1.95 12.82 9.15
N TRP A 158 -1.17 13.10 10.19
CA TRP A 158 -0.83 12.14 11.24
C TRP A 158 -1.77 12.30 12.43
N ILE A 159 -2.50 11.23 12.74
CA ILE A 159 -3.50 11.18 13.80
C ILE A 159 -2.93 10.35 14.95
N GLU A 160 -3.04 10.89 16.16
CA GLU A 160 -2.71 10.21 17.39
C GLU A 160 -3.91 9.36 17.83
N LEU A 161 -3.66 8.07 18.12
CA LEU A 161 -4.72 7.14 18.56
C LEU A 161 -4.85 7.11 20.08
N ASP A 162 -3.72 7.27 20.79
CA ASP A 162 -3.63 7.26 22.25
C ASP A 162 -2.95 8.55 22.72
N GLU A 163 -3.56 9.26 23.68
CA GLU A 163 -3.02 10.52 24.21
C GLU A 163 -1.62 10.33 24.84
N GLY A 164 -0.64 11.12 24.38
CA GLY A 164 0.74 11.05 24.85
C GLY A 164 1.55 9.92 24.20
N GLY A 165 1.06 9.33 23.10
CA GLY A 165 1.72 8.26 22.37
C GLY A 165 3.00 8.71 21.65
N ASP A 166 3.82 7.74 21.25
CA ASP A 166 5.01 7.99 20.43
C ASP A 166 4.62 8.56 19.06
N ASP A 167 5.34 9.58 18.57
CA ASP A 167 5.14 10.16 17.24
C ASP A 167 5.27 9.11 16.12
N LEU A 168 6.10 8.08 16.34
CA LEU A 168 6.24 6.95 15.42
C LEU A 168 4.97 6.09 15.30
N GLN A 169 4.10 6.12 16.31
CA GLN A 169 2.85 5.37 16.36
C GLN A 169 1.65 6.14 15.79
N LYS A 170 1.79 7.45 15.54
CA LYS A 170 0.75 8.19 14.83
C LYS A 170 0.46 7.52 13.50
N VAL A 171 -0.81 7.49 13.13
CA VAL A 171 -1.30 6.78 11.95
C VAL A 171 -1.79 7.75 10.90
N THR A 172 -1.71 7.32 9.64
CA THR A 172 -2.38 7.98 8.52
C THR A 172 -3.19 6.97 7.73
N ALA A 173 -4.28 7.43 7.12
CA ALA A 173 -5.14 6.59 6.30
C ALA A 173 -4.63 6.57 4.85
N LEU A 174 -4.11 5.42 4.42
CA LEU A 174 -3.60 5.18 3.07
C LEU A 174 -4.67 4.46 2.23
N PRO A 175 -5.06 4.98 1.06
CA PRO A 175 -5.98 4.28 0.17
C PRO A 175 -5.32 3.04 -0.44
N LEU A 176 -6.11 2.01 -0.75
CA LEU A 176 -5.58 0.74 -1.29
C LEU A 176 -4.78 0.94 -2.58
N THR A 177 -5.14 1.92 -3.42
CA THR A 177 -4.44 2.27 -4.66
C THR A 177 -3.01 2.77 -4.45
N LEU A 178 -2.74 3.33 -3.27
CA LEU A 178 -1.42 3.77 -2.83
C LEU A 178 -0.72 2.74 -1.96
N LEU A 179 -1.23 1.52 -1.82
CA LEU A 179 -0.41 0.47 -1.22
C LEU A 179 0.77 0.14 -2.15
N PRO A 180 1.96 -0.17 -1.57
CA PRO A 180 3.16 -0.51 -2.33
C PRO A 180 2.91 -1.69 -3.26
#